data_AF-A0A847KGD9-F1
#
_entry.id   AF-A0A847KGD9-F1
#
_cell.length_a   1.000
_cell.length_b   1.000
_cell.length_c   1.000
_cell.angle_alpha   90.00
_cell.angle_beta   90.00
_cell.angle_gamma   90.00
#
_symmetry.space_group_name_H-M   'P 1'
#
loop_
_entity.id
_entity.type
_entity.pdbx_description
1 polymer ?
#
loop_
_entity_poly.entity_id
_entity_poly.type
_entity_poly.pdbx_seq_one_letter_code
_entity_poly.pdbx_strand_id
1 'polypeptide(L)'
;MHRVQRVRRLAALVSAAAVAAIGTVVAAPAVAAAPTELFFSEYIEGSSNNKALEIFNGTGAAVDLAAGGYNVQMFFNGSGSAGLTIDLTGTVASGDVFVLAQSAASAAILAQADQTNGAGWFNGDDAVVLRKGTTVLDVIGQIGFDPGSQWGSDLTSTADNTLQRKSTVCAGDADGTDAFDPSVEWEGFATDTFDGLGAHTADCSGGTAAPVINEFSASTTGTDVEYVEIFGSPSTDYSAYTMLEIEGDTTGAGVVDEVIPLGTTDTNGLYLVNLAANALENGTISLLLVKDFTGALGNDLDTDNDGVFDVVPWAEIVDSIAVDDGGAG
;
A
#
# COMPACT_ATOMS: atom_id res chain seq x y z
N MET A 1 68.36 -40.64 -43.87
CA MET A 1 68.45 -39.29 -43.27
C MET A 1 67.06 -38.68 -43.23
N HIS A 2 66.64 -38.25 -42.04
CA HIS A 2 65.27 -37.90 -41.66
C HIS A 2 64.67 -36.75 -42.48
N ARG A 3 63.42 -36.92 -42.90
CA ARG A 3 62.57 -35.87 -43.47
C ARG A 3 61.80 -35.21 -42.33
N VAL A 4 62.09 -33.94 -42.10
CA VAL A 4 61.45 -33.09 -41.08
C VAL A 4 60.02 -32.76 -41.51
N GLN A 5 59.01 -33.17 -40.73
CA GLN A 5 57.68 -32.59 -40.77
C GLN A 5 57.46 -31.73 -39.51
N ARG A 6 57.26 -30.44 -39.72
CA ARG A 6 56.89 -29.47 -38.68
C ARG A 6 55.44 -29.71 -38.26
N VAL A 7 55.22 -30.10 -37.02
CA VAL A 7 53.88 -30.06 -36.40
C VAL A 7 53.66 -28.65 -35.86
N ARG A 8 52.71 -27.92 -36.44
CA ARG A 8 52.23 -26.63 -35.92
C ARG A 8 51.40 -26.92 -34.66
N ARG A 9 51.77 -26.32 -33.53
CA ARG A 9 50.93 -26.26 -32.33
C ARG A 9 49.71 -25.37 -32.64
N LEU A 10 48.52 -25.95 -32.68
CA LEU A 10 47.28 -25.17 -32.55
C LEU A 10 47.13 -24.82 -31.06
N ALA A 11 47.20 -23.54 -30.73
CA ALA A 11 46.72 -23.04 -29.46
C ALA A 11 45.18 -23.02 -29.52
N ALA A 12 44.53 -23.82 -28.69
CA ALA A 12 43.10 -23.72 -28.47
C ALA A 12 42.85 -22.49 -27.59
N LEU A 13 42.28 -21.43 -28.15
CA LEU A 13 41.64 -20.39 -27.35
C LEU A 13 40.36 -20.98 -26.76
N VAL A 14 40.35 -21.19 -25.45
CA VAL A 14 39.11 -21.40 -24.68
C VAL A 14 38.52 -20.02 -24.43
N SER A 15 37.56 -19.62 -25.24
CA SER A 15 36.75 -18.44 -24.97
C SER A 15 35.76 -18.78 -23.87
N ALA A 16 35.98 -18.25 -22.66
CA ALA A 16 34.98 -18.27 -21.60
C ALA A 16 33.83 -17.33 -22.01
N ALA A 17 32.68 -17.91 -22.37
CA ALA A 17 31.47 -17.15 -22.59
C ALA A 17 30.84 -16.85 -21.23
N ALA A 18 30.92 -15.59 -20.79
CA ALA A 18 30.14 -15.10 -19.66
C ALA A 18 28.65 -15.13 -20.05
N VAL A 19 27.89 -16.03 -19.43
CA VAL A 19 26.43 -16.04 -19.53
C VAL A 19 25.92 -14.94 -18.60
N ALA A 20 25.59 -13.77 -19.16
CA ALA A 20 24.83 -12.78 -18.44
C ALA A 20 23.39 -13.31 -18.30
N ALA A 21 23.05 -13.82 -17.12
CA ALA A 21 21.66 -14.10 -16.77
C ALA A 21 20.93 -12.74 -16.69
N ILE A 22 20.14 -12.42 -17.71
CA ILE A 22 19.23 -11.29 -17.66
C ILE A 22 18.04 -11.76 -16.81
N GLY A 23 18.12 -11.51 -15.51
CA GLY A 23 16.99 -11.67 -14.60
C GLY A 23 15.86 -10.75 -15.08
N THR A 24 14.70 -11.32 -15.38
CA THR A 24 13.49 -10.53 -15.58
C THR A 24 13.10 -9.95 -14.24
N VAL A 25 13.38 -8.66 -14.03
CA VAL A 25 12.85 -7.92 -12.89
C VAL A 25 11.34 -7.84 -13.09
N VAL A 26 10.60 -8.70 -12.39
CA VAL A 26 9.14 -8.54 -12.31
C VAL A 26 8.95 -7.35 -11.39
N ALA A 27 8.55 -6.21 -11.95
CA ALA A 27 8.20 -5.06 -11.14
C ALA A 27 7.08 -5.47 -10.18
N ALA A 28 7.33 -5.40 -8.87
CA ALA A 28 6.29 -5.54 -7.87
C ALA A 28 5.17 -4.53 -8.18
N PRO A 29 3.89 -4.89 -7.97
CA PRO A 29 2.80 -3.95 -8.19
C PRO A 29 3.07 -2.69 -7.35
N ALA A 30 3.02 -1.52 -8.00
CA ALA A 30 3.17 -0.25 -7.30
C ALA A 30 2.02 -0.14 -6.30
N VAL A 31 2.36 -0.14 -5.01
CA VAL A 31 1.33 -0.07 -3.97
C VAL A 31 0.83 1.36 -3.86
N ALA A 32 -0.48 1.54 -3.88
CA ALA A 32 -1.10 2.86 -3.86
C ALA A 32 -0.89 3.52 -2.48
N ALA A 33 -0.43 4.78 -2.49
CA ALA A 33 -0.16 5.55 -1.28
C ALA A 33 -1.42 5.71 -0.41
N ALA A 34 -1.26 5.85 0.91
CA ALA A 34 -2.39 6.11 1.80
C ALA A 34 -3.11 7.40 1.40
N PRO A 35 -4.43 7.45 1.62
CA PRO A 35 -5.17 8.70 1.58
C PRO A 35 -4.52 9.71 2.52
N THR A 36 -4.34 10.94 2.05
CA THR A 36 -3.83 12.06 2.88
C THR A 36 -4.93 13.03 3.28
N GLU A 37 -6.12 12.88 2.69
CA GLU A 37 -7.35 13.61 2.99
C GLU A 37 -8.57 12.68 2.88
N LEU A 38 -9.72 13.20 3.29
CA LEU A 38 -11.01 12.50 3.18
C LEU A 38 -11.51 12.45 1.74
N PHE A 39 -12.27 11.41 1.39
CA PHE A 39 -12.94 11.27 0.09
C PHE A 39 -14.28 10.55 0.23
N PHE A 40 -15.14 10.61 -0.78
CA PHE A 40 -16.41 9.91 -0.78
C PHE A 40 -16.20 8.41 -1.00
N SER A 41 -16.71 7.59 -0.09
CA SER A 41 -16.67 6.12 -0.20
C SER A 41 -17.99 5.50 -0.63
N GLU A 42 -19.11 6.20 -0.47
CA GLU A 42 -20.42 5.75 -0.97
C GLU A 42 -21.33 6.95 -1.31
N TYR A 43 -22.05 6.81 -2.42
CA TYR A 43 -23.11 7.72 -2.87
C TYR A 43 -24.39 6.91 -3.04
N ILE A 44 -25.46 7.34 -2.38
CA ILE A 44 -26.76 6.68 -2.45
C ILE A 44 -27.76 7.65 -3.07
N GLU A 45 -28.28 7.27 -4.24
CA GLU A 45 -29.53 7.79 -4.80
C GLU A 45 -30.56 6.66 -4.87
N GLY A 46 -31.26 6.47 -3.75
CA GLY A 46 -32.33 5.50 -3.60
C GLY A 46 -33.72 6.09 -3.84
N SER A 47 -34.73 5.29 -3.51
CA SER A 47 -36.13 5.70 -3.67
C SER A 47 -36.53 6.82 -2.71
N SER A 48 -37.35 7.76 -3.20
CA SER A 48 -37.86 8.90 -2.43
C SER A 48 -36.72 9.73 -1.79
N ASN A 49 -36.60 9.72 -0.47
CA ASN A 49 -35.59 10.46 0.28
C ASN A 49 -34.43 9.57 0.74
N ASN A 50 -34.31 8.34 0.25
CA ASN A 50 -33.17 7.49 0.53
C ASN A 50 -31.93 8.05 -0.16
N LYS A 51 -31.31 9.06 0.45
CA LYS A 51 -30.10 9.71 -0.05
C LYS A 51 -29.09 9.84 1.08
N ALA A 52 -27.86 9.46 0.78
CA ALA A 52 -26.75 9.54 1.72
C ALA A 52 -25.42 9.69 0.96
N LEU A 53 -24.45 10.26 1.65
CA LEU A 53 -23.06 10.35 1.24
C LEU A 53 -22.22 9.81 2.39
N GLU A 54 -21.35 8.86 2.09
CA GLU A 54 -20.36 8.34 3.02
C GLU A 54 -18.99 8.92 2.68
N ILE A 55 -18.26 9.36 3.71
CA ILE A 55 -16.96 10.00 3.59
C ILE A 55 -15.95 9.21 4.42
N PHE A 56 -14.94 8.62 3.77
CA PHE A 56 -13.94 7.80 4.43
C PHE A 56 -12.73 8.61 4.91
N ASN A 57 -12.23 8.26 6.10
CA ASN A 57 -11.00 8.79 6.66
C ASN A 57 -9.86 7.77 6.62
N GLY A 58 -9.12 7.73 5.51
CA GLY A 58 -7.90 6.92 5.37
C GLY A 58 -6.60 7.61 5.79
N THR A 59 -6.66 8.77 6.47
CA THR A 59 -5.48 9.64 6.69
C THR A 59 -4.46 9.14 7.70
N GLY A 60 -4.77 8.06 8.43
CA GLY A 60 -3.94 7.54 9.51
C GLY A 60 -4.13 8.26 10.86
N ALA A 61 -4.98 9.28 10.93
CA ALA A 61 -5.31 10.01 12.15
C ALA A 61 -6.78 10.41 12.21
N ALA A 62 -7.28 10.74 13.41
CA ALA A 62 -8.64 11.27 13.55
C ALA A 62 -8.75 12.69 12.97
N VAL A 63 -9.83 12.98 12.25
CA VAL A 63 -10.10 14.27 11.60
C VAL A 63 -11.30 14.95 12.23
N ASP A 64 -11.10 16.16 12.75
CA ASP A 64 -12.20 17.04 13.20
C ASP A 64 -12.75 17.84 12.02
N LEU A 65 -13.99 17.55 11.63
CA LEU A 65 -14.64 18.08 10.43
C LEU A 65 -14.93 19.58 10.56
N ALA A 66 -15.37 20.02 11.74
CA ALA A 66 -15.71 21.42 11.96
C ALA A 66 -14.43 22.28 12.04
N ALA A 67 -13.40 21.79 12.74
CA ALA A 67 -12.12 22.49 12.85
C ALA A 67 -11.39 22.58 11.50
N GLY A 68 -11.51 21.54 10.66
CA GLY A 68 -10.97 21.55 9.29
C GLY A 68 -11.81 22.36 8.29
N GLY A 69 -13.02 22.79 8.65
CA GLY A 69 -13.93 23.50 7.76
C GLY A 69 -14.45 22.61 6.62
N TYR A 70 -14.69 21.33 6.90
CA TYR A 70 -15.19 20.39 5.92
C TYR A 70 -16.66 20.68 5.59
N ASN A 71 -17.02 20.62 4.31
CA ASN A 71 -18.38 20.83 3.84
C ASN A 71 -18.66 20.02 2.58
N VAL A 72 -19.94 19.67 2.40
CA VAL A 72 -20.46 19.10 1.15
C VAL A 72 -21.23 20.18 0.41
N GLN A 73 -20.97 20.32 -0.90
CA GLN A 73 -21.70 21.20 -1.79
C GLN A 73 -22.43 20.40 -2.86
N MET A 74 -23.63 20.84 -3.22
CA MET A 74 -24.42 20.26 -4.31
C MET A 74 -24.68 21.30 -5.37
N PHE A 75 -24.44 20.93 -6.62
CA PHE A 75 -24.53 21.77 -7.80
C PHE A 75 -25.65 21.22 -8.68
N PHE A 76 -26.80 21.89 -8.62
CA PHE A 76 -28.02 21.37 -9.21
C PHE A 76 -28.08 21.57 -10.73
N ASN A 77 -28.39 20.51 -11.48
CA ASN A 77 -28.81 20.50 -12.88
C ASN A 77 -27.76 21.18 -13.78
N GLY A 78 -26.51 20.72 -13.65
CA GLY A 78 -25.35 21.28 -14.35
C GLY A 78 -24.99 22.72 -13.99
N SER A 79 -25.45 23.25 -12.85
CA SER A 79 -25.07 24.58 -12.38
C SER A 79 -23.57 24.68 -12.10
N GLY A 80 -22.95 25.80 -12.48
CA GLY A 80 -21.58 26.14 -12.08
C GLY A 80 -21.47 26.75 -10.67
N SER A 81 -22.56 26.80 -9.90
CA SER A 81 -22.61 27.35 -8.55
C SER A 81 -23.38 26.42 -7.62
N ALA A 82 -22.87 26.28 -6.39
CA ALA A 82 -23.49 25.44 -5.37
C ALA A 82 -24.88 26.00 -5.00
N GLY A 83 -25.90 25.16 -5.13
CA GLY A 83 -27.27 25.48 -4.67
C GLY A 83 -27.51 25.10 -3.22
N LEU A 84 -26.70 24.18 -2.68
CA LEU A 84 -26.69 23.79 -1.28
C LEU A 84 -25.26 23.63 -0.79
N THR A 85 -25.00 24.06 0.44
CA THR A 85 -23.77 23.80 1.18
C THR A 85 -24.15 23.31 2.57
N ILE A 86 -23.58 22.20 2.99
CA ILE A 86 -23.78 21.61 4.31
C ILE A 86 -22.41 21.56 4.98
N ASP A 87 -22.24 22.36 6.03
CA ASP A 87 -21.06 22.27 6.88
C ASP A 87 -21.09 20.96 7.68
N LEU A 88 -19.99 20.22 7.66
CA LEU A 88 -19.86 18.96 8.38
C LEU A 88 -19.37 19.21 9.81
N THR A 89 -19.85 18.40 10.74
CA THR A 89 -19.51 18.48 12.16
C THR A 89 -19.15 17.12 12.71
N GLY A 90 -18.43 17.09 13.83
CA GLY A 90 -17.99 15.85 14.46
C GLY A 90 -16.54 15.49 14.12
N THR A 91 -16.17 14.26 14.45
CA THR A 91 -14.81 13.73 14.28
C THR A 91 -14.90 12.35 13.67
N VAL A 92 -14.10 12.08 12.65
CA VAL A 92 -14.01 10.76 12.01
C VAL A 92 -12.71 10.11 12.47
N ALA A 93 -12.78 8.91 13.05
CA ALA A 93 -11.57 8.17 13.45
C ALA A 93 -10.78 7.72 12.21
N SER A 94 -9.51 7.35 12.40
CA SER A 94 -8.72 6.76 11.31
C SER A 94 -9.30 5.40 10.92
N GLY A 95 -9.47 5.17 9.61
CA GLY A 95 -10.07 3.95 9.06
C GLY A 95 -11.59 3.87 9.21
N ASP A 96 -12.23 4.96 9.66
CA ASP A 96 -13.67 5.05 9.87
C ASP A 96 -14.32 5.92 8.79
N VAL A 97 -15.65 5.92 8.75
CA VAL A 97 -16.45 6.71 7.82
C VAL A 97 -17.32 7.73 8.54
N PHE A 98 -17.80 8.73 7.79
CA PHE A 98 -18.83 9.67 8.22
C PHE A 98 -19.99 9.63 7.24
N VAL A 99 -21.19 9.36 7.73
CA VAL A 99 -22.41 9.28 6.93
C VAL A 99 -23.24 10.55 7.09
N LEU A 100 -23.33 11.32 6.01
CA LEU A 100 -24.28 12.43 5.88
C LEU A 100 -25.54 11.91 5.18
N ALA A 101 -26.69 11.99 5.84
CA ALA A 101 -27.96 11.46 5.31
C ALA A 101 -29.08 12.50 5.19
N GLN A 102 -29.99 12.27 4.25
CA GLN A 102 -31.24 13.02 4.17
C GLN A 102 -32.12 12.68 5.39
N SER A 103 -32.62 13.68 6.12
CA SER A 103 -33.27 13.50 7.43
C SER A 103 -34.59 12.70 7.45
N ALA A 104 -35.17 12.48 6.28
CA ALA A 104 -36.38 11.69 6.01
C ALA A 104 -36.08 10.44 5.16
N ALA A 105 -34.81 10.02 5.08
CA ALA A 105 -34.43 8.73 4.54
C ALA A 105 -35.02 7.57 5.36
N SER A 106 -34.94 6.36 4.82
CA SER A 106 -35.36 5.16 5.53
C SER A 106 -34.59 4.96 6.84
N ALA A 107 -35.19 4.19 7.76
CA ALA A 107 -34.57 3.87 9.04
C ALA A 107 -33.22 3.13 8.90
N ALA A 108 -32.99 2.41 7.79
CA ALA A 108 -31.73 1.73 7.54
C ALA A 108 -30.58 2.73 7.32
N ILE A 109 -30.81 3.76 6.50
CA ILE A 109 -29.85 4.85 6.29
C ILE A 109 -29.67 5.66 7.58
N LEU A 110 -30.78 6.04 8.23
CA LEU A 110 -30.73 6.88 9.44
C LEU A 110 -30.02 6.19 10.62
N ALA A 111 -29.95 4.85 10.64
CA ALA A 111 -29.21 4.11 11.65
C ALA A 111 -27.69 4.24 11.51
N GLN A 112 -27.20 4.55 10.30
CA GLN A 112 -25.77 4.78 10.03
C GLN A 112 -25.39 6.26 10.06
N ALA A 113 -26.37 7.17 10.03
CA ALA A 113 -26.12 8.60 9.86
C ALA A 113 -25.45 9.25 11.09
N ASP A 114 -24.29 9.86 10.87
CA ASP A 114 -23.62 10.72 11.85
C ASP A 114 -24.19 12.14 11.86
N GLN A 115 -24.65 12.60 10.70
CA GLN A 115 -25.28 13.91 10.52
C GLN A 115 -26.44 13.81 9.54
N THR A 116 -27.51 14.57 9.81
CA THR A 116 -28.67 14.64 8.92
C THR A 116 -28.96 16.05 8.45
N ASN A 117 -29.57 16.18 7.26
CA ASN A 117 -30.04 17.45 6.72
C ASN A 117 -31.38 17.26 5.98
N GLY A 118 -32.29 18.24 6.12
CA GLY A 118 -33.65 18.18 5.55
C GLY A 118 -33.90 19.04 4.32
N ALA A 119 -32.86 19.57 3.68
CA ALA A 119 -32.99 20.36 2.45
C ALA A 119 -33.36 19.47 1.24
N GLY A 120 -33.55 20.10 0.07
CA GLY A 120 -33.56 19.39 -1.21
C GLY A 120 -32.15 18.93 -1.56
N TRP A 121 -32.00 17.62 -1.78
CA TRP A 121 -30.71 16.99 -2.06
C TRP A 121 -30.57 16.68 -3.55
N PHE A 122 -29.35 16.31 -3.94
CA PHE A 122 -28.97 15.91 -5.29
C PHE A 122 -29.89 14.85 -5.89
N ASN A 123 -29.99 14.82 -7.22
CA ASN A 123 -30.42 13.69 -8.03
C ASN A 123 -29.45 13.47 -9.21
N GLY A 124 -29.70 12.46 -10.05
CA GLY A 124 -28.71 11.89 -10.95
C GLY A 124 -27.85 12.85 -11.79
N ASP A 125 -28.36 14.02 -12.17
CA ASP A 125 -27.68 15.03 -12.98
C ASP A 125 -27.00 16.17 -12.17
N ASP A 126 -26.93 16.03 -10.84
CA ASP A 126 -26.32 17.01 -9.95
C ASP A 126 -24.92 16.60 -9.50
N ALA A 127 -23.96 17.54 -9.56
CA ALA A 127 -22.62 17.29 -9.04
C ALA A 127 -22.57 17.49 -7.52
N VAL A 128 -21.84 16.62 -6.83
CA VAL A 128 -21.64 16.64 -5.37
C VAL A 128 -20.15 16.78 -5.07
N VAL A 129 -19.78 17.71 -4.20
CA VAL A 129 -18.38 18.09 -3.96
C VAL A 129 -18.08 18.05 -2.47
N LEU A 130 -17.03 17.33 -2.09
CA LEU A 130 -16.43 17.39 -0.75
C LEU A 130 -15.33 18.43 -0.72
N ARG A 131 -15.32 19.27 0.32
CA ARG A 131 -14.33 20.35 0.47
C ARG A 131 -13.77 20.41 1.87
N LYS A 132 -12.56 20.97 1.98
CA LYS A 132 -11.92 21.44 3.21
C LYS A 132 -11.60 22.92 3.08
N GLY A 133 -12.35 23.76 3.78
CA GLY A 133 -12.28 25.21 3.60
C GLY A 133 -12.59 25.59 2.15
N THR A 134 -11.57 26.05 1.40
CA THR A 134 -11.72 26.37 -0.02
C THR A 134 -11.30 25.27 -1.00
N THR A 135 -10.60 24.25 -0.52
CA THR A 135 -10.01 23.19 -1.34
C THR A 135 -11.04 22.13 -1.66
N VAL A 136 -11.14 21.72 -2.93
CA VAL A 136 -11.91 20.56 -3.36
C VAL A 136 -11.10 19.30 -3.07
N LEU A 137 -11.74 18.32 -2.45
CA LEU A 137 -11.12 17.04 -2.08
C LEU A 137 -11.62 15.90 -2.94
N ASP A 138 -12.91 15.90 -3.27
CA ASP A 138 -13.54 14.87 -4.08
C ASP A 138 -14.78 15.42 -4.80
N VAL A 139 -15.05 14.91 -6.00
CA VAL A 139 -16.17 15.31 -6.85
C VAL A 139 -16.85 14.07 -7.42
N ILE A 140 -18.17 14.02 -7.27
CA ILE A 140 -19.05 13.11 -7.99
C ILE A 140 -19.81 13.94 -9.01
N GLY A 141 -19.62 13.66 -10.30
CA GLY A 141 -20.17 14.44 -11.40
C GLY A 141 -19.23 15.54 -11.90
N GLN A 142 -19.75 16.49 -12.68
CA GLN A 142 -18.95 17.56 -13.29
C GLN A 142 -19.61 18.93 -13.07
N ILE A 143 -18.88 19.86 -12.46
CA ILE A 143 -19.39 21.19 -12.12
C ILE A 143 -19.62 22.00 -13.40
N GLY A 144 -20.81 22.59 -13.53
CA GLY A 144 -21.15 23.41 -14.70
C GLY A 144 -21.52 22.62 -15.96
N PHE A 145 -21.70 21.30 -15.85
CA PHE A 145 -22.09 20.42 -16.95
C PHE A 145 -23.29 19.57 -16.57
N ASP A 146 -24.30 19.54 -17.44
CA ASP A 146 -25.50 18.72 -17.29
C ASP A 146 -25.37 17.46 -18.17
N PRO A 147 -25.31 16.25 -17.58
CA PRO A 147 -25.23 14.99 -18.33
C PRO A 147 -26.60 14.55 -18.91
N GLY A 148 -27.66 15.31 -18.66
CA GLY A 148 -29.03 15.06 -19.07
C GLY A 148 -29.86 14.42 -17.96
N SER A 149 -29.50 13.22 -17.51
CA SER A 149 -30.21 12.55 -16.41
C SER A 149 -29.31 11.89 -15.39
N GLN A 150 -28.11 11.47 -15.80
CA GLN A 150 -27.15 10.76 -14.97
C GLN A 150 -25.77 10.75 -15.61
N TRP A 151 -24.73 10.61 -14.81
CA TRP A 151 -23.44 10.10 -15.27
C TRP A 151 -23.44 8.57 -15.20
N GLY A 152 -22.67 7.94 -16.09
CA GLY A 152 -22.57 6.48 -16.17
C GLY A 152 -23.79 5.79 -16.76
N SER A 153 -23.80 4.46 -16.67
CA SER A 153 -24.85 3.60 -17.23
C SER A 153 -25.09 2.36 -16.39
N ASP A 154 -26.24 1.73 -16.58
CA ASP A 154 -26.65 0.52 -15.84
C ASP A 154 -26.54 0.75 -14.32
N LEU A 155 -26.01 -0.23 -13.57
CA LEU A 155 -25.84 -0.12 -12.12
C LEU A 155 -24.78 0.90 -11.72
N THR A 156 -23.79 1.16 -12.58
CA THR A 156 -22.72 2.13 -12.32
C THR A 156 -23.14 3.48 -12.91
N SER A 157 -24.20 4.05 -12.36
CA SER A 157 -24.69 5.38 -12.71
C SER A 157 -25.21 6.15 -11.50
N THR A 158 -25.32 7.47 -11.63
CA THR A 158 -25.70 8.33 -10.51
C THR A 158 -27.21 8.36 -10.24
N ALA A 159 -28.07 8.21 -11.27
CA ALA A 159 -29.51 8.15 -11.03
C ALA A 159 -29.95 6.76 -10.54
N ASP A 160 -30.81 6.75 -9.53
CA ASP A 160 -31.50 5.56 -9.00
C ASP A 160 -30.57 4.37 -8.69
N ASN A 161 -29.35 4.60 -8.22
CA ASN A 161 -28.41 3.55 -7.87
C ASN A 161 -27.58 3.94 -6.63
N THR A 162 -26.92 2.93 -6.06
CA THR A 162 -25.89 3.11 -5.05
C THR A 162 -24.53 2.92 -5.72
N LEU A 163 -23.60 3.85 -5.48
CA LEU A 163 -22.21 3.76 -5.93
C LEU A 163 -21.31 3.61 -4.72
N GLN A 164 -20.48 2.56 -4.69
CA GLN A 164 -19.45 2.38 -3.66
C GLN A 164 -18.07 2.55 -4.29
N ARG A 165 -17.20 3.30 -3.63
CA ARG A 165 -15.83 3.53 -4.11
C ARG A 165 -15.08 2.21 -4.08
N LYS A 166 -14.34 1.90 -5.15
CA LYS A 166 -13.48 0.71 -5.20
C LYS A 166 -12.41 0.80 -4.12
N SER A 167 -12.08 -0.32 -3.47
CA SER A 167 -11.05 -0.37 -2.43
C SER A 167 -9.66 0.06 -2.94
N THR A 168 -9.39 -0.08 -4.23
CA THR A 168 -8.13 0.34 -4.85
C THR A 168 -7.99 1.85 -5.02
N VAL A 169 -9.02 2.63 -4.72
CA VAL A 169 -9.01 4.09 -4.87
C VAL A 169 -8.62 4.75 -3.55
N CYS A 170 -7.53 5.51 -3.59
CA CYS A 170 -6.84 6.00 -2.39
C CYS A 170 -6.86 7.53 -2.24
N ALA A 171 -7.54 8.22 -3.14
CA ALA A 171 -7.76 9.65 -3.08
C ALA A 171 -9.07 10.00 -3.77
N GLY A 172 -9.67 11.11 -3.36
CA GLY A 172 -10.78 11.71 -4.08
C GLY A 172 -10.31 12.41 -5.35
N ASP A 173 -11.26 12.66 -6.25
CA ASP A 173 -11.04 13.46 -7.44
C ASP A 173 -11.16 14.96 -7.12
N ALA A 174 -10.03 15.66 -7.14
CA ALA A 174 -9.99 17.09 -6.79
C ALA A 174 -10.30 18.02 -7.98
N ASP A 175 -10.50 17.50 -9.20
CA ASP A 175 -10.90 18.29 -10.36
C ASP A 175 -12.42 18.23 -10.54
N GLY A 176 -13.08 19.39 -10.49
CA GLY A 176 -14.52 19.46 -10.73
C GLY A 176 -14.89 19.75 -12.17
N THR A 177 -13.91 19.87 -13.07
CA THR A 177 -14.09 20.39 -14.43
C THR A 177 -13.93 19.34 -15.52
N ASP A 178 -13.35 18.19 -15.21
CA ASP A 178 -13.17 17.08 -16.12
C ASP A 178 -14.42 16.17 -16.17
N ALA A 179 -14.39 15.21 -17.09
CA ALA A 179 -15.54 14.37 -17.36
C ALA A 179 -15.63 13.26 -16.31
N PHE A 180 -16.74 13.20 -15.60
CA PHE A 180 -16.99 12.14 -14.62
C PHE A 180 -17.49 10.85 -15.29
N ASP A 181 -16.69 9.78 -15.17
CA ASP A 181 -17.06 8.41 -15.54
C ASP A 181 -17.02 7.53 -14.28
N PRO A 182 -18.17 7.18 -13.68
CA PRO A 182 -18.21 6.41 -12.45
C PRO A 182 -17.60 5.00 -12.62
N SER A 183 -17.53 4.44 -13.84
CA SER A 183 -17.00 3.09 -14.06
C SER A 183 -15.50 2.96 -13.75
N VAL A 184 -14.79 4.09 -13.69
CA VAL A 184 -13.35 4.13 -13.38
C VAL A 184 -13.11 3.82 -11.91
N GLU A 185 -13.83 4.48 -11.01
CA GLU A 185 -13.52 4.50 -9.57
C GLU A 185 -14.61 3.89 -8.68
N TRP A 186 -15.78 3.61 -9.23
CA TRP A 186 -16.96 3.16 -8.48
C TRP A 186 -17.46 1.80 -8.93
N GLU A 187 -17.97 1.04 -7.97
CA GLU A 187 -18.81 -0.13 -8.20
C GLU A 187 -20.27 0.27 -8.04
N GLY A 188 -21.11 -0.20 -8.95
CA GLY A 188 -22.53 0.15 -9.01
C GLY A 188 -23.42 -0.95 -8.47
N PHE A 189 -24.42 -0.56 -7.68
CA PHE A 189 -25.40 -1.44 -7.06
C PHE A 189 -26.80 -0.92 -7.33
N ALA A 190 -27.78 -1.83 -7.29
CA ALA A 190 -29.17 -1.49 -7.53
C ALA A 190 -29.71 -0.46 -6.53
N THR A 191 -30.74 0.29 -6.93
CA THR A 191 -31.49 1.21 -6.07
C THR A 191 -31.79 0.60 -4.70
N ASP A 192 -31.66 1.40 -3.65
CA ASP A 192 -31.91 1.01 -2.26
C ASP A 192 -30.99 -0.12 -1.72
N THR A 193 -29.78 -0.25 -2.26
CA THR A 193 -28.72 -1.07 -1.66
C THR A 193 -27.99 -0.26 -0.60
N PHE A 194 -28.00 -0.73 0.66
CA PHE A 194 -27.40 -0.02 1.81
C PHE A 194 -26.39 -0.85 2.59
N ASP A 195 -26.11 -2.09 2.17
CA ASP A 195 -25.31 -3.04 2.94
C ASP A 195 -23.83 -2.61 3.09
N GLY A 196 -23.34 -1.68 2.26
CA GLY A 196 -22.02 -1.07 2.39
C GLY A 196 -21.96 0.16 3.29
N LEU A 197 -23.11 0.76 3.63
CA LEU A 197 -23.16 2.03 4.34
C LEU A 197 -22.74 1.88 5.80
N GLY A 198 -21.83 2.74 6.23
CA GLY A 198 -21.23 2.75 7.56
C GLY A 198 -19.86 2.06 7.62
N ALA A 199 -19.28 1.63 6.50
CA ALA A 199 -17.93 1.06 6.47
C ALA A 199 -17.29 1.13 5.07
N HIS A 200 -16.00 1.43 5.02
CA HIS A 200 -15.22 1.35 3.79
C HIS A 200 -13.87 0.68 4.03
N THR A 201 -13.47 -0.17 3.10
CA THR A 201 -12.13 -0.77 3.07
C THR A 201 -11.36 -0.19 1.90
N ALA A 202 -10.22 0.42 2.20
CA ALA A 202 -9.30 0.94 1.21
C ALA A 202 -8.01 0.10 1.22
N ASP A 203 -7.69 -0.53 0.10
CA ASP A 203 -6.46 -1.33 -0.12
C ASP A 203 -5.27 -0.40 -0.41
N CYS A 204 -5.20 0.68 0.35
CA CYS A 204 -4.26 1.77 0.19
C CYS A 204 -3.19 1.63 1.23
N SER A 205 -2.08 0.99 0.89
CA SER A 205 -0.94 0.93 1.80
C SER A 205 -0.20 2.27 1.77
N GLY A 206 -0.58 3.21 2.63
CA GLY A 206 0.38 4.19 3.12
C GLY A 206 0.73 4.02 4.57
N GLY A 207 0.60 2.79 5.07
CA GLY A 207 1.65 2.29 5.92
C GLY A 207 2.91 2.11 5.07
N THR A 208 4.04 2.49 5.62
CA THR A 208 5.35 2.00 5.21
C THR A 208 5.25 0.51 4.89
N ALA A 209 5.48 0.08 3.65
CA ALA A 209 5.50 -1.34 3.34
C ALA A 209 6.52 -2.00 4.27
N ALA A 210 6.21 -3.16 4.85
CA ALA A 210 7.21 -3.87 5.63
C ALA A 210 8.41 -4.16 4.69
N PRO A 211 9.66 -3.88 5.12
CA PRO A 211 10.80 -4.15 4.29
C PRO A 211 10.94 -5.67 4.09
N VAL A 212 11.47 -6.08 2.95
CA VAL A 212 11.73 -7.49 2.61
C VAL A 212 13.17 -7.66 2.13
N ILE A 213 13.72 -8.85 2.28
CA ILE A 213 15.04 -9.20 1.74
C ILE A 213 14.89 -9.35 0.21
N ASN A 214 15.50 -8.44 -0.54
CA ASN A 214 15.38 -8.43 -2.01
C ASN A 214 16.47 -9.28 -2.67
N GLU A 215 17.71 -9.09 -2.25
CA GLU A 215 18.87 -9.81 -2.76
C GLU A 215 19.94 -9.91 -1.67
N PHE A 216 20.71 -10.99 -1.69
CA PHE A 216 21.94 -11.08 -0.92
C PHE A 216 22.99 -11.87 -1.70
N SER A 217 24.25 -11.67 -1.34
CA SER A 217 25.38 -12.39 -1.89
C SER A 217 26.29 -12.81 -0.74
N ALA A 218 26.55 -14.11 -0.65
CA ALA A 218 27.49 -14.74 0.28
C ALA A 218 28.25 -15.85 -0.45
N SER A 219 29.40 -16.30 0.08
CA SER A 219 30.18 -17.44 -0.44
C SER A 219 30.45 -17.41 -1.95
N THR A 220 31.08 -16.33 -2.42
CA THR A 220 31.43 -16.18 -3.84
C THR A 220 32.76 -16.85 -4.16
N THR A 221 33.02 -17.11 -5.44
CA THR A 221 34.33 -17.66 -5.84
C THR A 221 35.42 -16.59 -5.74
N GLY A 222 36.37 -16.77 -4.83
CA GLY A 222 37.56 -15.92 -4.71
C GLY A 222 37.60 -15.17 -3.38
N THR A 223 37.83 -13.86 -3.43
CA THR A 223 37.57 -12.98 -2.28
C THR A 223 36.10 -12.61 -2.31
N ASP A 224 35.43 -12.76 -1.17
CA ASP A 224 34.00 -12.59 -1.14
C ASP A 224 33.52 -11.18 -1.50
N VAL A 225 32.44 -11.15 -2.28
CA VAL A 225 31.66 -9.94 -2.59
C VAL A 225 30.32 -10.10 -1.89
N GLU A 226 30.24 -9.53 -0.70
CA GLU A 226 29.08 -9.68 0.17
C GLU A 226 28.28 -8.39 0.25
N TYR A 227 26.98 -8.55 0.16
CA TYR A 227 26.02 -7.49 0.33
C TYR A 227 24.66 -8.08 0.66
N VAL A 228 23.83 -7.23 1.26
CA VAL A 228 22.38 -7.45 1.35
C VAL A 228 21.67 -6.23 0.79
N GLU A 229 20.57 -6.48 0.09
CA GLU A 229 19.69 -5.47 -0.46
C GLU A 229 18.29 -5.68 0.09
N ILE A 230 17.74 -4.62 0.66
CA ILE A 230 16.38 -4.59 1.20
C ILE A 230 15.50 -3.80 0.24
N PHE A 231 14.31 -4.33 -0.04
CA PHE A 231 13.27 -3.61 -0.77
C PHE A 231 12.16 -3.17 0.19
N GLY A 232 11.70 -1.94 0.03
CA GLY A 232 10.60 -1.37 0.78
C GLY A 232 9.99 -0.19 0.05
N SER A 233 9.19 0.61 0.75
CA SER A 233 8.67 1.87 0.25
C SER A 233 9.82 2.82 -0.13
N PRO A 234 9.73 3.60 -1.22
CA PRO A 234 10.76 4.59 -1.58
C PRO A 234 11.00 5.66 -0.51
N SER A 235 12.25 6.13 -0.38
CA SER A 235 12.64 7.27 0.48
C SER A 235 12.14 7.16 1.92
N THR A 236 12.17 5.94 2.45
CA THR A 236 11.48 5.57 3.68
C THR A 236 12.49 5.10 4.73
N ASP A 237 12.37 5.62 5.95
CA ASP A 237 13.23 5.21 7.06
C ASP A 237 12.79 3.87 7.67
N TYR A 238 13.67 2.88 7.57
CA TYR A 238 13.53 1.56 8.19
C TYR A 238 14.50 1.35 9.37
N SER A 239 14.97 2.41 10.03
CA SER A 239 15.89 2.32 11.17
C SER A 239 15.41 1.49 12.36
N ALA A 240 14.11 1.17 12.45
CA ALA A 240 13.55 0.23 13.42
C ALA A 240 13.80 -1.25 13.06
N TYR A 241 14.29 -1.54 11.86
CA TYR A 241 14.52 -2.89 11.35
C TYR A 241 16.00 -3.23 11.34
N THR A 242 16.30 -4.51 11.52
CA THR A 242 17.67 -5.04 11.53
C THR A 242 17.66 -6.39 10.81
N MET A 243 18.61 -6.59 9.91
CA MET A 243 18.87 -7.91 9.34
C MET A 243 19.90 -8.62 10.21
N LEU A 244 19.59 -9.86 10.56
CA LEU A 244 20.45 -10.76 11.34
C LEU A 244 20.88 -11.93 10.46
N GLU A 245 22.14 -12.31 10.57
CA GLU A 245 22.57 -13.65 10.19
C GLU A 245 22.60 -14.54 11.43
N ILE A 246 21.96 -15.70 11.32
CA ILE A 246 21.96 -16.75 12.35
C ILE A 246 22.72 -17.95 11.79
N GLU A 247 23.73 -18.41 12.54
CA GLU A 247 24.47 -19.64 12.25
C GLU A 247 23.51 -20.84 12.26
N GLY A 248 23.64 -21.68 11.24
CA GLY A 248 22.82 -22.86 11.01
C GLY A 248 23.58 -24.17 11.13
N ASP A 249 24.92 -24.16 11.13
CA ASP A 249 25.72 -25.35 11.33
C ASP A 249 25.69 -25.81 12.80
N THR A 250 25.77 -27.13 13.01
CA THR A 250 25.74 -27.77 14.34
C THR A 250 26.75 -27.25 15.38
N THR A 251 27.74 -26.44 14.99
CA THR A 251 28.69 -25.81 15.91
C THR A 251 28.38 -24.32 16.02
N GLY A 252 27.37 -23.97 16.79
CA GLY A 252 26.96 -22.56 16.94
C GLY A 252 25.55 -22.25 16.44
N ALA A 253 24.80 -23.26 15.98
CA ALA A 253 23.41 -23.12 15.59
C ALA A 253 22.62 -22.24 16.56
N GLY A 254 21.94 -21.23 16.02
CA GLY A 254 21.17 -20.25 16.81
C GLY A 254 21.95 -19.01 17.23
N VAL A 255 23.27 -18.95 17.05
CA VAL A 255 24.07 -17.76 17.33
C VAL A 255 23.87 -16.69 16.27
N VAL A 256 23.78 -15.42 16.69
CA VAL A 256 23.76 -14.26 15.80
C VAL A 256 25.18 -13.92 15.37
N ASP A 257 25.52 -14.08 14.09
CA ASP A 257 26.87 -13.86 13.55
C ASP A 257 27.04 -12.57 12.75
N GLU A 258 25.93 -11.94 12.37
CA GLU A 258 25.97 -10.58 11.82
C GLU A 258 24.72 -9.77 12.22
N VAL A 259 24.92 -8.47 12.46
CA VAL A 259 23.85 -7.53 12.84
C VAL A 259 23.94 -6.31 11.94
N ILE A 260 22.97 -6.17 11.02
CA ILE A 260 22.96 -5.12 10.00
C ILE A 260 21.73 -4.22 10.22
N PRO A 261 21.89 -3.06 10.90
CA PRO A 261 20.83 -2.07 11.04
C PRO A 261 20.44 -1.49 9.68
N LEU A 262 19.14 -1.31 9.47
CA LEU A 262 18.64 -0.67 8.26
C LEU A 262 18.60 0.86 8.40
N GLY A 263 18.42 1.52 7.25
CA GLY A 263 18.33 2.97 7.15
C GLY A 263 17.22 3.38 6.19
N THR A 264 17.45 4.48 5.47
CA THR A 264 16.47 5.01 4.52
C THR A 264 16.68 4.41 3.13
N THR A 265 15.64 3.84 2.54
CA THR A 265 15.65 3.38 1.14
C THR A 265 15.80 4.53 0.16
N ASP A 266 16.28 4.25 -1.06
CA ASP A 266 16.39 5.22 -2.15
C ASP A 266 15.02 5.52 -2.79
N THR A 267 15.02 6.32 -3.87
CA THR A 267 13.79 6.65 -4.61
C THR A 267 13.14 5.48 -5.33
N ASN A 268 13.83 4.34 -5.45
CA ASN A 268 13.31 3.10 -6.02
C ASN A 268 12.88 2.11 -4.93
N GLY A 269 13.03 2.45 -3.65
CA GLY A 269 12.70 1.55 -2.54
C GLY A 269 13.83 0.60 -2.15
N LEU A 270 15.05 0.80 -2.63
CA LEU A 270 16.19 -0.08 -2.37
C LEU A 270 17.09 0.48 -1.26
N TYR A 271 17.54 -0.39 -0.37
CA TYR A 271 18.58 -0.10 0.63
C TYR A 271 19.66 -1.18 0.54
N LEU A 272 20.80 -0.81 -0.05
CA LEU A 272 21.95 -1.69 -0.26
C LEU A 272 22.99 -1.49 0.85
N VAL A 273 23.36 -2.58 1.51
CA VAL A 273 24.48 -2.63 2.46
C VAL A 273 25.60 -3.46 1.84
N ASN A 274 26.74 -2.82 1.54
CA ASN A 274 27.94 -3.53 1.13
C ASN A 274 28.69 -3.99 2.37
N LEU A 275 29.05 -5.26 2.43
CA LEU A 275 29.72 -5.87 3.57
C LEU A 275 31.20 -6.09 3.28
N ALA A 276 31.99 -6.22 4.34
CA ALA A 276 33.38 -6.65 4.20
C ALA A 276 33.40 -8.12 3.81
N ALA A 277 34.42 -8.58 3.07
CA ALA A 277 34.52 -10.00 2.71
C ALA A 277 34.59 -10.90 3.96
N ASN A 278 33.83 -12.00 3.97
CA ASN A 278 33.63 -12.93 5.09
C ASN A 278 32.93 -12.30 6.31
N ALA A 279 32.07 -11.31 6.08
CA ALA A 279 31.11 -10.82 7.07
C ALA A 279 29.90 -11.74 7.17
N LEU A 280 29.41 -12.24 6.04
CA LEU A 280 28.43 -13.34 6.02
C LEU A 280 29.18 -14.68 5.95
N GLU A 281 28.67 -15.69 6.64
CA GLU A 281 29.28 -17.01 6.65
C GLU A 281 29.07 -17.77 5.34
N ASN A 282 30.00 -18.68 5.06
CA ASN A 282 30.04 -19.46 3.82
C ASN A 282 29.35 -20.84 3.95
N GLY A 283 28.52 -21.02 4.99
CA GLY A 283 27.88 -22.29 5.37
C GLY A 283 26.34 -22.21 5.38
N THR A 284 25.73 -23.06 6.21
CA THR A 284 24.28 -23.03 6.45
C THR A 284 23.94 -21.82 7.30
N ILE A 285 23.10 -20.92 6.79
CA ILE A 285 22.74 -19.68 7.49
C ILE A 285 21.24 -19.42 7.41
N SER A 286 20.72 -18.70 8.39
CA SER A 286 19.39 -18.08 8.32
C SER A 286 19.51 -16.56 8.40
N LEU A 287 19.04 -15.87 7.36
CA LEU A 287 18.89 -14.42 7.35
C LEU A 287 17.50 -14.06 7.87
N LEU A 288 17.44 -13.29 8.94
CA LEU A 288 16.19 -12.81 9.52
C LEU A 288 16.11 -11.29 9.42
N LEU A 289 15.03 -10.79 8.85
CA LEU A 289 14.70 -9.38 8.92
C LEU A 289 13.72 -9.16 10.07
N VAL A 290 14.18 -8.52 11.13
CA VAL A 290 13.43 -8.34 12.38
C VAL A 290 13.17 -6.87 12.67
N LYS A 291 12.15 -6.60 13.47
CA LYS A 291 11.80 -5.25 13.92
C LYS A 291 12.04 -5.07 15.42
N ASP A 292 12.51 -3.89 15.79
CA ASP A 292 12.82 -3.49 17.16
C ASP A 292 13.78 -4.46 17.86
N PHE A 293 14.88 -4.81 17.16
CA PHE A 293 15.90 -5.70 17.70
C PHE A 293 16.57 -5.11 18.95
N THR A 294 16.65 -5.92 20.00
CA THR A 294 17.23 -5.58 21.31
C THR A 294 18.37 -6.51 21.71
N GLY A 295 18.72 -7.47 20.86
CA GLY A 295 19.80 -8.42 21.07
C GLY A 295 21.17 -7.84 20.73
N ALA A 296 22.16 -8.73 20.58
CA ALA A 296 23.51 -8.36 20.18
C ALA A 296 24.17 -9.47 19.36
N LEU A 297 25.23 -9.10 18.63
CA LEU A 297 26.14 -10.04 17.98
C LEU A 297 26.69 -11.05 19.00
N GLY A 298 26.68 -12.33 18.63
CA GLY A 298 27.11 -13.46 19.45
C GLY A 298 26.08 -13.94 20.48
N ASN A 299 24.86 -13.40 20.48
CA ASN A 299 23.78 -13.97 21.28
C ASN A 299 23.36 -15.32 20.68
N ASP A 300 23.30 -16.35 21.51
CA ASP A 300 22.69 -17.64 21.19
C ASP A 300 21.17 -17.56 21.42
N LEU A 301 20.39 -17.71 20.35
CA LEU A 301 18.94 -17.60 20.33
C LEU A 301 18.23 -18.95 20.39
N ASP A 302 18.93 -20.06 20.19
CA ASP A 302 18.43 -21.45 20.23
C ASP A 302 19.41 -22.25 21.11
N THR A 303 19.26 -22.09 22.42
CA THR A 303 20.27 -22.53 23.40
C THR A 303 20.30 -24.04 23.60
N ASP A 304 19.27 -24.76 23.15
CA ASP A 304 19.23 -26.22 23.15
C ASP A 304 19.40 -26.86 21.77
N ASN A 305 19.57 -26.04 20.73
CA ASN A 305 19.84 -26.42 19.33
C ASN A 305 18.75 -27.35 18.78
N ASP A 306 17.49 -27.05 19.07
CA ASP A 306 16.34 -27.86 18.63
C ASP A 306 15.65 -27.34 17.36
N GLY A 307 16.14 -26.22 16.81
CA GLY A 307 15.61 -25.55 15.63
C GLY A 307 14.49 -24.56 15.94
N VAL A 308 14.26 -24.24 17.22
CA VAL A 308 13.27 -23.27 17.69
C VAL A 308 13.94 -22.22 18.57
N PHE A 309 13.67 -20.93 18.30
CA PHE A 309 14.22 -19.85 19.13
C PHE A 309 13.67 -19.89 20.57
N ASP A 310 14.59 -20.02 21.53
CA ASP A 310 14.37 -19.81 22.97
C ASP A 310 14.29 -18.33 23.34
N VAL A 311 15.05 -17.50 22.62
CA VAL A 311 15.19 -16.07 22.88
C VAL A 311 14.80 -15.29 21.63
N VAL A 312 13.77 -14.45 21.75
CA VAL A 312 13.25 -13.62 20.65
C VAL A 312 13.43 -12.13 21.00
N PRO A 313 14.64 -11.56 20.82
CA PRO A 313 14.93 -10.18 21.19
C PRO A 313 14.46 -9.18 20.11
N TRP A 314 13.26 -9.38 19.56
CA TRP A 314 12.61 -8.54 18.56
C TRP A 314 11.09 -8.50 18.79
N ALA A 315 10.41 -7.51 18.22
CA ALA A 315 8.95 -7.45 18.25
C ALA A 315 8.32 -8.45 17.28
N GLU A 316 8.91 -8.60 16.08
CA GLU A 316 8.43 -9.49 15.02
C GLU A 316 9.57 -9.85 14.04
N ILE A 317 9.46 -11.04 13.43
CA ILE A 317 10.18 -11.41 12.21
C ILE A 317 9.28 -11.03 11.03
N VAL A 318 9.84 -10.26 10.11
CA VAL A 318 9.11 -9.61 9.02
C VAL A 318 9.35 -10.34 7.70
N ASP A 319 10.57 -10.83 7.52
CA ASP A 319 10.97 -11.67 6.41
C ASP A 319 12.13 -12.58 6.85
N SER A 320 12.31 -13.71 6.18
CA SER A 320 13.38 -14.66 6.49
C SER A 320 13.76 -15.52 5.30
N ILE A 321 15.04 -15.80 5.15
CA ILE A 321 15.59 -16.73 4.15
C ILE A 321 16.54 -17.68 4.87
N ALA A 322 16.48 -18.98 4.54
CA ALA A 322 17.45 -19.96 5.00
C ALA A 322 18.22 -20.52 3.80
N VAL A 323 19.53 -20.74 3.99
CA VAL A 323 20.44 -21.35 3.03
C VAL A 323 21.03 -22.60 3.67
N ASP A 324 20.92 -23.73 2.96
CA ASP A 324 21.51 -25.01 3.34
C ASP A 324 22.67 -25.31 2.38
N ASP A 325 23.87 -25.52 2.93
CA ASP A 325 25.07 -25.82 2.16
C ASP A 325 25.18 -27.33 1.78
N GLY A 326 24.24 -28.15 2.25
CA GLY A 326 24.19 -29.60 2.10
C GLY A 326 24.94 -30.36 3.20
N GLY A 327 25.40 -29.66 4.23
CA GLY A 327 26.07 -30.13 5.43
C GLY A 327 25.09 -30.68 6.49
N ALA A 328 25.54 -30.68 7.75
CA ALA A 328 24.70 -31.03 8.89
C ALA A 328 24.34 -29.75 9.64
N GLY A 329 23.08 -29.34 9.49
CA GLY A 329 22.42 -28.17 10.06
C GLY A 329 20.92 -28.32 9.87
#